data_AF-A0A3D0N8L9-F1
#
_entry.id   AF-A0A3D0N8L9-F1
#
_cell.length_a   1.000
_cell.length_b   1.000
_cell.length_c   1.000
_cell.angle_alpha   90.00
_cell.angle_beta   90.00
_cell.angle_gamma   90.00
#
_symmetry.space_group_name_H-M   'P 1'
#
loop_
_entity.id
_entity.type
_entity.pdbx_description
1 polymer ?
#
loop_
_entity_poly.entity_id
_entity_poly.type
_entity_poly.pdbx_seq_one_letter_code
_entity_poly.pdbx_strand_id
1 'polypeptide(L)'
;MLELVELVSGEAFAVCALRRWGHEASFVLKHLAAMREQDRDQWAKLVQRVQSLADRGPLVANEQKSRCLRGTDLFELKEGTTRIIWFYDRTQRRRIVLTHGSRSAGRRRRLRR
;
A
#
# COMPACT_ATOMS: atom_id res chain seq x y z
N MET A 1 10.01 9.89 16.89
CA MET A 1 10.85 9.45 15.75
C MET A 1 10.02 8.55 14.85
N LEU A 2 10.23 8.62 13.53
CA LEU A 2 9.63 7.69 12.57
C LEU A 2 10.67 6.65 12.18
N GLU A 3 10.25 5.41 11.99
CA GLU A 3 11.09 4.31 11.53
C GLU A 3 10.40 3.57 10.37
N LEU A 4 11.19 2.88 9.56
CA LEU A 4 10.71 2.03 8.48
C LEU A 4 10.78 0.57 8.94
N VAL A 5 9.66 -0.13 8.86
CA VAL A 5 9.56 -1.56 9.10
C VAL A 5 9.49 -2.24 7.75
N GLU A 6 10.51 -3.02 7.40
CA GLU A 6 10.47 -3.82 6.17
C GLU A 6 9.36 -4.87 6.24
N LEU A 7 8.53 -4.94 5.20
CA LEU A 7 7.45 -5.91 5.06
C LEU A 7 7.86 -7.05 4.14
N VAL A 8 8.49 -6.70 3.02
CA VAL A 8 8.92 -7.61 1.96
C VAL A 8 10.19 -7.04 1.32
N SER A 9 11.15 -7.91 1.02
CA SER A 9 12.32 -7.60 0.20
C SER A 9 12.20 -8.34 -1.13
N GLY A 10 12.26 -7.59 -2.24
CA GLY A 10 12.22 -8.14 -3.59
C GLY A 10 13.45 -7.77 -4.40
N GLU A 11 13.53 -8.27 -5.62
CA GLU A 11 14.71 -8.10 -6.49
C GLU A 11 15.05 -6.62 -6.80
N ALA A 12 14.03 -5.76 -6.95
CA ALA A 12 14.24 -4.36 -7.32
C ALA A 12 14.12 -3.39 -6.12
N PHE A 13 13.21 -3.65 -5.18
CA PHE A 13 12.86 -2.78 -4.07
C PHE A 13 12.56 -3.57 -2.79
N ALA A 14 12.88 -2.98 -1.64
CA ALA A 14 12.26 -3.33 -0.36
C ALA A 14 10.97 -2.51 -0.18
N VAL A 15 9.89 -3.17 0.23
CA VAL A 15 8.64 -2.52 0.62
C VAL A 15 8.58 -2.43 2.13
N CYS A 16 8.46 -1.21 2.64
CA CYS A 16 8.44 -0.89 4.06
C CYS A 16 7.10 -0.25 4.45
N ALA A 17 6.70 -0.42 5.70
CA ALA A 17 5.68 0.41 6.34
C ALA A 17 6.36 1.47 7.20
N LEU A 18 5.80 2.68 7.20
CA LEU A 18 6.17 3.70 8.18
C LEU A 18 5.66 3.25 9.56
N ARG A 19 6.43 3.38 10.64
CA ARG A 19 6.01 3.22 12.05
C ARG A 19 6.46 4.42 12.88
N ARG A 20 5.66 4.83 13.86
CA ARG A 20 6.06 5.85 14.83
C ARG A 20 6.67 5.15 16.04
N TRP A 21 7.90 5.51 16.39
CA TRP A 21 8.61 4.93 17.53
C TRP A 21 7.79 5.12 18.83
N GLY A 22 7.69 4.07 19.64
CA GLY A 22 6.89 4.06 20.87
C GLY A 22 5.38 3.85 20.67
N HIS A 23 4.91 3.59 19.45
CA HIS A 23 3.53 3.19 19.18
C HIS A 23 3.48 1.78 18.60
N GLU A 24 2.46 0.99 18.99
CA GLU A 24 2.32 -0.42 18.60
C GLU A 24 2.30 -0.63 17.08
N ALA A 25 1.62 0.25 16.32
CA ALA A 25 1.51 0.13 14.87
C ALA A 25 1.10 1.45 14.21
N SER A 26 1.58 1.69 12.99
CA SER A 26 1.09 2.78 12.13
C SER A 26 -0.26 2.47 11.51
N PHE A 27 -0.88 3.49 10.89
CA PHE A 27 -2.15 3.34 10.19
C PHE A 27 -2.15 2.22 9.15
N VAL A 28 -1.08 2.10 8.34
CA VAL A 28 -0.98 1.00 7.37
C VAL A 28 -0.80 -0.36 8.04
N LEU A 29 0.03 -0.46 9.09
CA LEU A 29 0.25 -1.74 9.79
C LEU A 29 -1.03 -2.25 10.45
N LYS A 30 -1.78 -1.36 11.12
CA LYS A 30 -3.10 -1.69 11.70
C LYS A 30 -4.08 -2.15 10.63
N HIS A 31 -4.08 -1.49 9.47
CA HIS A 31 -4.94 -1.86 8.36
C HIS A 31 -4.59 -3.24 7.77
N LEU A 32 -3.30 -3.53 7.58
CA LEU A 32 -2.83 -4.82 7.07
C LEU A 32 -3.17 -5.95 8.05
N ALA A 33 -2.97 -5.74 9.36
CA ALA A 33 -3.34 -6.71 10.39
C ALA A 33 -4.86 -7.02 10.37
N ALA A 34 -5.70 -5.99 10.36
CA ALA A 34 -7.15 -6.16 10.28
C ALA A 34 -7.59 -6.87 9.00
N MET A 35 -6.96 -6.57 7.86
CA MET A 35 -7.29 -7.20 6.58
C MET A 35 -6.96 -8.69 6.57
N ARG A 36 -5.81 -9.08 7.15
CA ARG A 36 -5.40 -10.49 7.28
C ARG A 36 -6.44 -11.34 8.02
N GLU A 37 -7.11 -10.75 9.01
CA GLU A 37 -8.13 -11.42 9.81
C GLU A 37 -9.51 -11.44 9.14
N GLN A 38 -9.86 -10.38 8.40
CA GLN A 38 -11.21 -10.17 7.87
C GLN A 38 -11.47 -10.83 6.51
N ASP A 39 -10.46 -10.89 5.64
CA ASP A 39 -10.61 -11.43 4.28
C ASP A 39 -9.29 -12.05 3.80
N ARG A 40 -9.15 -13.36 4.02
CA ARG A 40 -7.91 -14.11 3.70
C ARG A 40 -7.61 -14.13 2.21
N ASP A 41 -8.63 -14.18 1.36
CA ASP A 41 -8.44 -14.23 -0.10
C ASP A 41 -7.98 -12.88 -0.63
N GLN A 42 -8.60 -11.79 -0.15
CA GLN A 42 -8.17 -10.44 -0.49
C GLN A 42 -6.78 -10.16 0.08
N TRP A 43 -6.47 -10.65 1.28
CA TRP A 43 -5.14 -10.59 1.89
C TRP A 43 -4.08 -11.27 1.02
N ALA A 44 -4.33 -12.50 0.57
CA ALA A 44 -3.38 -13.23 -0.30
C ALA A 44 -3.10 -12.47 -1.61
N LYS A 45 -4.15 -11.92 -2.24
CA LYS A 45 -4.01 -11.09 -3.45
C LYS A 45 -3.20 -9.81 -3.18
N LEU A 46 -3.40 -9.19 -2.03
CA LEU A 46 -2.64 -8.01 -1.64
C LEU A 46 -1.17 -8.35 -1.40
N VAL A 47 -0.86 -9.45 -0.70
CA VAL A 47 0.53 -9.90 -0.48
C VAL A 47 1.23 -10.15 -1.81
N GLN A 48 0.60 -10.88 -2.73
CA GLN A 48 1.14 -11.09 -4.08
C GLN A 48 1.39 -9.77 -4.82
N ARG A 49 0.51 -8.78 -4.63
CA ARG A 49 0.68 -7.46 -5.24
C ARG A 49 1.86 -6.69 -4.64
N VAL A 50 2.02 -6.74 -3.32
CA VAL A 50 3.15 -6.12 -2.62
C VAL A 50 4.46 -6.81 -3.01
N GLN A 51 4.47 -8.13 -3.13
CA GLN A 51 5.62 -8.88 -3.62
C GLN A 51 5.99 -8.47 -5.05
N SER A 52 5.02 -8.43 -5.97
CA SER A 52 5.27 -7.97 -7.34
C SER A 52 5.77 -6.53 -7.40
N LEU A 53 5.36 -5.66 -6.46
CA LEU A 53 5.84 -4.29 -6.35
C LEU A 53 7.29 -4.24 -5.86
N ALA A 54 7.67 -5.15 -4.96
CA ALA A 54 9.04 -5.32 -4.49
C ALA A 54 9.96 -5.85 -5.61
N ASP A 55 9.52 -6.88 -6.35
CA ASP A 55 10.35 -7.55 -7.35
C ASP A 55 10.55 -6.71 -8.61
N ARG A 56 9.51 -6.00 -9.05
CA ARG A 56 9.50 -5.30 -10.34
C ARG A 56 9.54 -3.78 -10.20
N GLY A 57 9.41 -3.27 -8.98
CA GLY A 57 9.31 -1.85 -8.71
C GLY A 57 7.98 -1.23 -9.12
N PRO A 58 7.92 0.11 -9.18
CA PRO A 58 6.76 0.91 -9.61
C PRO A 58 6.32 0.56 -11.03
N LEU A 59 5.50 -0.47 -11.19
CA LEU A 59 4.95 -0.86 -12.48
C LEU A 59 3.84 0.12 -12.87
N VAL A 60 4.20 1.11 -13.69
CA VAL A 60 3.27 2.04 -14.36
C VAL A 60 2.30 1.30 -15.32
N ALA A 61 2.46 -0.01 -15.51
CA ALA A 61 1.75 -0.79 -16.52
C ALA A 61 0.27 -1.12 -16.20
N ASN A 62 -0.24 -0.86 -14.98
CA ASN A 62 -1.65 -1.12 -14.67
C ASN A 62 -2.27 -0.03 -13.78
N GLU A 63 -2.72 1.06 -14.41
CA GLU A 63 -3.40 2.18 -13.74
C GLU A 63 -4.66 1.78 -12.96
N GLN A 64 -5.28 0.64 -13.28
CA GLN A 64 -6.42 0.14 -12.54
C GLN A 64 -6.02 -0.41 -11.15
N LYS A 65 -4.78 -0.90 -11.02
CA LYS A 65 -4.25 -1.56 -9.82
C LYS A 65 -3.24 -0.71 -9.06
N SER A 66 -2.51 0.18 -9.75
CA SER A 66 -1.60 1.12 -9.13
C SER A 66 -1.52 2.39 -9.97
N ARG A 67 -1.75 3.55 -9.36
CA ARG A 67 -1.70 4.83 -10.10
C ARG A 67 -1.07 5.93 -9.26
N CYS A 68 -0.44 6.87 -9.94
CA CYS A 68 -0.03 8.13 -9.34
C CYS A 68 -1.27 8.99 -9.01
N LEU A 69 -1.27 9.63 -7.85
CA LEU A 69 -2.28 10.62 -7.47
C LEU A 69 -1.91 11.95 -8.12
N ARG A 70 -2.86 12.52 -8.88
CA ARG A 70 -2.63 13.75 -9.68
C ARG A 70 -2.07 14.88 -8.82
N GLY A 71 -1.01 15.52 -9.31
CA GLY A 71 -0.37 16.66 -8.66
C GLY A 71 0.47 16.31 -7.43
N THR A 72 0.82 15.03 -7.24
CA THR A 72 1.62 14.57 -6.10
C THR A 72 2.64 13.50 -6.53
N ASP A 73 3.60 13.18 -5.65
CA ASP A 73 4.49 12.02 -5.79
C ASP A 73 3.98 10.78 -5.03
N LEU A 74 2.70 10.77 -4.68
CA LEU A 74 2.04 9.67 -3.99
C LEU A 74 1.37 8.74 -4.99
N PHE A 75 1.39 7.46 -4.68
CA PHE A 75 0.78 6.39 -5.45
C PHE A 75 -0.28 5.68 -4.63
N GLU A 76 -1.31 5.20 -5.31
CA GLU A 76 -2.40 4.42 -4.75
C GLU A 76 -2.34 3.00 -5.31
N LEU A 77 -2.12 2.01 -4.44
CA LEU A 77 -2.30 0.60 -4.74
C LEU A 77 -3.73 0.18 -4.44
N LYS A 78 -4.36 -0.53 -5.40
CA LYS A 78 -5.74 -0.96 -5.36
C LYS A 78 -5.84 -2.49 -5.41
N GLU A 79 -6.43 -3.08 -4.39
CA GLU A 79 -6.79 -4.51 -4.41
C GLU A 79 -8.18 -4.72 -3.81
N GLY A 80 -9.15 -5.09 -4.66
CA GLY A 80 -10.57 -5.08 -4.29
C GLY A 80 -11.03 -3.72 -3.74
N THR A 81 -11.61 -3.76 -2.53
CA THR A 81 -12.03 -2.58 -1.77
C THR A 81 -10.88 -1.94 -0.99
N THR A 82 -9.70 -2.55 -0.95
CA THR A 82 -8.54 -2.00 -0.24
C THR A 82 -7.82 -0.98 -1.10
N ARG A 83 -7.37 0.09 -0.44
CA ARG A 83 -6.53 1.15 -0.98
C ARG A 83 -5.34 1.35 -0.06
N ILE A 84 -4.13 1.31 -0.61
CA ILE A 84 -2.90 1.61 0.13
C ILE A 84 -2.20 2.79 -0.54
N ILE A 85 -1.89 3.81 0.24
CA ILE A 85 -1.09 4.94 -0.21
C ILE A 85 0.38 4.64 0.03
N TRP A 86 1.19 4.82 -1.00
CA TRP A 86 2.62 4.57 -0.95
C TRP A 86 3.39 5.60 -1.77
N PHE A 87 4.68 5.73 -1.48
CA PHE A 87 5.60 6.53 -2.26
C PHE A 87 6.95 5.85 -2.33
N TYR A 88 7.81 6.34 -3.20
CA TYR A 88 9.21 5.94 -3.24
C TYR A 88 10.03 7.16 -3.63
N ASP A 89 11.24 7.23 -3.11
CA ASP A 89 12.18 8.24 -3.54
C ASP A 89 12.71 7.83 -4.93
N ARG A 90 12.53 8.70 -5.92
CA ARG A 90 13.01 8.46 -7.29
C ARG A 90 14.53 8.61 -7.40
N THR A 91 15.14 9.32 -6.46
CA THR A 91 16.58 9.59 -6.38
C THR A 91 17.31 8.52 -5.58
N GLN A 92 16.68 7.99 -4.53
CA GLN A 92 17.21 6.89 -3.73
C GLN A 92 16.64 5.56 -4.20
N ARG A 93 17.50 4.74 -4.82
CA ARG A 93 17.09 3.44 -5.32
C ARG A 93 16.81 2.48 -4.15
N ARG A 94 15.72 1.73 -4.27
CA ARG A 94 15.40 0.46 -3.57
C ARG A 94 14.45 0.50 -2.37
N ARG A 95 13.73 1.59 -2.06
CA ARG A 95 12.68 1.55 -1.02
C ARG A 95 11.34 2.11 -1.47
N ILE A 96 10.29 1.35 -1.22
CA ILE A 96 8.89 1.74 -1.36
C ILE A 96 8.30 1.83 0.03
N VAL A 97 7.66 2.95 0.36
CA VAL A 97 7.10 3.20 1.70
C VAL A 97 5.58 3.22 1.62
N LEU A 98 4.93 2.25 2.25
CA LEU A 98 3.50 2.23 2.51
C LEU A 98 3.20 3.11 3.73
N THR A 99 2.21 3.98 3.62
CA THR A 99 1.91 4.99 4.64
C THR A 99 0.54 4.81 5.28
N HIS A 100 -0.48 4.58 4.46
CA HIS A 100 -1.88 4.51 4.89
C HIS A 100 -2.60 3.38 4.17
N GLY A 101 -3.50 2.69 4.88
CA GLY A 101 -4.43 1.72 4.32
C GLY A 101 -5.86 2.14 4.63
N SER A 102 -6.76 1.98 3.67
CA SER A 102 -8.19 2.26 3.85
C SER A 102 -9.05 1.31 3.02
N ARG A 103 -10.29 1.11 3.46
CA ARG A 103 -11.33 0.49 2.63
C ARG A 103 -12.01 1.59 1.83
N SER A 104 -12.07 1.46 0.51
CA SER A 104 -12.96 2.27 -0.31
C SER A 104 -14.40 1.99 0.13
N ALA A 105 -15.14 3.04 0.49
CA ALA A 105 -16.59 2.94 0.54
C ALA A 105 -17.06 2.43 -0.84
N GLY A 106 -17.71 1.27 -0.87
CA GLY A 106 -18.32 0.76 -2.10
C GLY A 106 -19.16 1.87 -2.74
N ARG A 107 -19.14 1.91 -4.09
CA ARG A 107 -19.82 2.88 -4.97
C ARG A 107 -20.93 3.62 -4.21
N ARG A 108 -20.69 4.89 -3.84
CA ARG A 108 -21.65 5.76 -3.15
C ARG A 108 -23.02 5.50 -3.75
N ARG A 109 -23.91 4.79 -3.04
CA ARG A 109 -25.32 4.72 -3.44
C ARG A 109 -25.73 6.18 -3.50
N ARG A 110 -26.04 6.68 -4.71
CA ARG A 110 -26.69 7.97 -4.85
C ARG A 110 -27.94 7.87 -4.00
N LEU A 111 -27.93 8.51 -2.83
CA LEU A 111 -29.16 8.79 -2.11
C LEU A 111 -29.96 9.65 -3.08
N ARG A 112 -30.97 9.04 -3.71
CA ARG A 112 -31.95 9.77 -4.51
C ARG A 112 -32.61 10.74 -3.53
N ARG A 113 -32.40 12.04 -3.76
CA ARG A 113 -33.21 13.09 -3.15
C ARG A 113 -34.61 13.02 -3.75
#